data_AF-A0A2V6LGA0-F1
#
_entry.id   AF-A0A2V6LGA0-F1
#
_cell.length_a   1.000
_cell.length_b   1.000
_cell.length_c   1.000
_cell.angle_alpha   90.00
_cell.angle_beta   90.00
_cell.angle_gamma   90.00
#
_symmetry.space_group_name_H-M   'P 1'
#
loop_
_entity.id
_entity.type
_entity.pdbx_description
1 polymer ?
#
loop_
_entity_poly.entity_id
_entity_poly.type
_entity_poly.pdbx_seq_one_letter_code
_entity_poly.pdbx_strand_id
1 'polypeptide(L)'
;MREPGIFIVDDVAFIQAEHGMQLGEAIARRGIRKRYYLETRGDVLLRNKKVFELWKRLGLNTMFLGLEAIDEEGLKRYRKRITLSKNFEALKYARSLDVNVAVNIIADPSWDRERFKVVRDWCLEVPEVVNISINTPYPGTETWHTESRRLTTRDYRLFDIQHAVLPTKLPLPEFYKELVECQRVLARKNLGWAALRQCAGVAIRKLLCGQTNFIRMLWKFNNVYRPELQLADHRRRVKYEISLPPPSVATAQHRRLYIHENRGRNGRQIDHRTEEFVNATRMGTAS
;
A
#
# COMPACT_ATOMS: atom_id res chain seq x y z
N MET A 1 -20.60 -1.54 22.62
CA MET A 1 -20.12 -1.85 21.25
C MET A 1 -19.40 -3.21 21.23
N ARG A 2 -19.93 -4.19 20.49
CA ARG A 2 -19.49 -5.61 20.47
C ARG A 2 -18.26 -5.89 19.60
N GLU A 3 -17.98 -5.08 18.59
CA GLU A 3 -16.90 -5.34 17.63
C GLU A 3 -15.51 -5.23 18.32
N PRO A 4 -14.66 -6.28 18.26
CA PRO A 4 -13.35 -6.27 18.93
C PRO A 4 -12.25 -5.50 18.17
N GLY A 5 -12.44 -5.20 16.89
CA GLY A 5 -11.47 -4.50 16.03
C GLY A 5 -11.98 -3.15 15.51
N ILE A 6 -11.09 -2.17 15.36
CA ILE A 6 -11.39 -0.87 14.73
C ILE A 6 -10.32 -0.56 13.71
N PHE A 7 -10.73 -0.35 12.46
CA PHE A 7 -9.85 0.09 11.38
C PHE A 7 -10.00 1.61 11.22
N ILE A 8 -8.89 2.34 11.37
CA ILE A 8 -8.81 3.77 11.10
C ILE A 8 -8.63 3.93 9.60
N VAL A 9 -9.60 4.59 8.95
CA VAL A 9 -9.72 4.71 7.49
C VAL A 9 -9.02 5.95 6.93
N ASP A 10 -8.16 6.59 7.71
CA ASP A 10 -7.34 7.71 7.23
C ASP A 10 -6.35 7.18 6.18
N ASP A 11 -6.28 7.81 5.01
CA ASP A 11 -5.31 7.45 3.94
C ASP A 11 -3.86 7.47 4.45
N VAL A 12 -3.57 8.43 5.35
CA VAL A 12 -2.29 8.54 6.05
C VAL A 12 -2.58 8.85 7.52
N ALA A 13 -2.81 7.80 8.31
CA ALA A 13 -3.09 7.95 9.73
C ALA A 13 -1.94 8.64 10.45
N PHE A 14 -2.32 9.55 11.35
CA PHE A 14 -1.42 10.36 12.18
C PHE A 14 -0.44 11.24 11.41
N ILE A 15 -0.80 11.69 10.21
CA ILE A 15 -0.04 12.75 9.51
C ILE A 15 0.10 14.00 10.39
N GLN A 16 -0.95 14.33 11.13
CA GLN A 16 -0.94 15.27 12.26
C GLN A 16 -0.86 14.49 13.58
N ALA A 17 0.31 14.49 14.20
CA ALA A 17 0.53 13.76 15.45
C ALA A 17 -0.38 14.24 16.58
N GLU A 18 -0.68 15.54 16.66
CA GLU A 18 -1.48 16.13 17.74
C GLU A 18 -2.91 15.57 17.74
N HIS A 19 -3.57 15.51 16.59
CA HIS A 19 -4.90 14.93 16.48
C HIS A 19 -4.90 13.46 16.91
N GLY A 20 -3.91 12.69 16.47
CA GLY A 20 -3.74 11.30 16.87
C GLY A 20 -3.49 11.13 18.38
N MET A 21 -2.75 12.05 19.00
CA MET A 21 -2.52 12.06 20.46
C MET A 21 -3.79 12.38 21.23
N GLN A 22 -4.50 13.44 20.88
CA GLN A 22 -5.75 13.85 21.56
C GLN A 22 -6.80 12.73 21.50
N LEU A 23 -6.95 12.09 20.33
CA LEU A 23 -7.84 10.94 20.17
C LEU A 23 -7.39 9.76 21.04
N GLY A 24 -6.10 9.41 20.99
CA GLY A 24 -5.56 8.31 21.79
C GLY A 24 -5.72 8.53 23.30
N GLU A 25 -5.47 9.74 23.81
CA GLU A 25 -5.66 10.10 25.21
C GLU A 25 -7.14 10.07 25.62
N ALA A 26 -8.04 10.51 24.75
CA ALA A 26 -9.47 10.43 25.00
C ALA A 26 -9.97 8.97 25.05
N ILE A 27 -9.40 8.08 24.22
CA ILE A 27 -9.64 6.63 24.26
C ILE A 27 -9.09 6.03 25.56
N ALA A 28 -7.86 6.39 25.95
CA ALA A 28 -7.21 5.95 27.17
C ALA A 28 -8.04 6.30 28.42
N ARG A 29 -8.45 7.58 28.54
CA ARG A 29 -9.26 8.09 29.67
C ARG A 29 -10.60 7.37 29.82
N ARG A 30 -11.19 6.93 28.70
CA ARG A 30 -12.46 6.19 28.70
C ARG A 30 -12.27 4.68 28.89
N GLY A 31 -11.04 4.19 29.01
CA GLY A 31 -10.74 2.77 29.19
C GLY A 31 -11.16 1.91 27.99
N ILE A 32 -11.23 2.47 26.79
CA ILE A 32 -11.69 1.75 25.60
C ILE A 32 -10.58 0.78 25.15
N ARG A 33 -10.85 -0.52 25.29
CA ARG A 33 -9.93 -1.58 24.86
C ARG A 33 -10.42 -2.22 23.57
N LYS A 34 -9.67 -2.03 22.48
CA LYS A 34 -9.93 -2.57 21.15
C LYS A 34 -8.61 -2.94 20.47
N ARG A 35 -8.68 -3.76 19.42
CA ARG A 35 -7.56 -3.93 18.50
C ARG A 35 -7.67 -2.90 17.40
N TYR A 36 -6.63 -2.10 17.22
CA TYR A 36 -6.62 -1.06 16.20
C TYR A 36 -5.79 -1.51 14.99
N TYR A 37 -6.25 -1.07 13.82
CA TYR A 37 -5.64 -1.28 12.51
C TYR A 37 -5.63 0.08 11.80
N LEU A 38 -4.56 0.40 11.08
CA LEU A 38 -4.47 1.67 10.34
C LEU A 38 -3.49 1.56 9.17
N GLU A 39 -3.61 2.50 8.24
CA GLU A 39 -2.66 2.72 7.14
C GLU A 39 -1.88 4.01 7.34
N THR A 40 -0.57 3.99 7.07
CA THR A 40 0.28 5.18 7.13
C THR A 40 1.50 5.04 6.21
N ARG A 41 2.31 6.10 6.14
CA ARG A 41 3.57 6.13 5.38
C ARG A 41 4.77 5.92 6.30
N GLY A 42 5.86 5.37 5.74
CA GLY A 42 7.10 5.14 6.48
C GLY A 42 7.72 6.40 7.08
N ASP A 43 7.69 7.51 6.34
CA ASP A 43 8.19 8.80 6.79
C ASP A 43 7.33 9.44 7.90
N VAL A 44 6.00 9.29 7.83
CA VAL A 44 5.07 9.71 8.91
C VAL A 44 5.32 8.91 10.17
N LEU A 45 5.49 7.60 10.06
CA LEU A 45 5.82 6.73 11.19
C LEU A 45 7.09 7.21 11.91
N LEU A 46 8.15 7.50 11.15
CA LEU A 46 9.43 7.94 11.71
C LEU A 46 9.38 9.37 12.29
N ARG A 47 8.58 10.26 11.69
CA ARG A 47 8.39 11.62 12.18
C ARG A 47 7.60 11.63 13.49
N ASN A 48 6.57 10.79 13.59
CA ASN A 48 5.53 10.86 14.62
C ASN A 48 5.58 9.69 15.62
N LYS A 49 6.78 9.21 15.96
CA LYS A 49 7.04 8.05 16.85
C LYS A 49 6.17 7.99 18.11
N LYS A 50 6.06 9.10 18.85
CA LYS A 50 5.33 9.19 20.13
C LYS A 50 3.85 8.82 20.03
N VAL A 51 3.17 9.20 18.94
CA VAL A 51 1.75 8.82 18.77
C VAL A 51 1.61 7.34 18.49
N PHE A 52 2.49 6.74 17.69
CA PHE A 52 2.48 5.29 17.46
C PHE A 52 2.77 4.49 18.74
N GLU A 53 3.68 4.97 19.60
CA GLU A 53 3.92 4.38 20.92
C GLU A 53 2.68 4.42 21.83
N LEU A 54 1.96 5.55 21.85
CA LEU A 54 0.68 5.64 22.57
C LEU A 54 -0.32 4.63 22.01
N TRP A 55 -0.50 4.59 20.70
CA TRP A 55 -1.48 3.72 20.06
C TRP A 55 -1.14 2.24 20.20
N LYS A 56 0.14 1.86 20.23
CA LYS A 56 0.57 0.51 20.60
C LYS A 56 0.07 0.12 21.99
N ARG A 57 0.21 1.00 22.99
CA ARG A 57 -0.33 0.76 24.35
C ARG A 57 -1.86 0.65 24.36
N LEU A 58 -2.56 1.35 23.46
CA LEU A 58 -4.01 1.29 23.33
C LEU A 58 -4.52 0.02 22.62
N GLY A 59 -3.63 -0.72 21.94
CA GLY A 59 -3.97 -1.95 21.23
C GLY A 59 -3.81 -1.90 19.72
N LEU A 60 -3.01 -0.96 19.18
CA LEU A 60 -2.57 -1.01 17.77
C LEU A 60 -1.84 -2.34 17.53
N ASN A 61 -2.44 -3.14 16.65
CA ASN A 61 -1.98 -4.50 16.41
C ASN A 61 -1.37 -4.67 15.02
N THR A 62 -1.96 -4.05 14.00
CA THR A 62 -1.50 -4.18 12.61
C THR A 62 -1.46 -2.81 11.93
N MET A 63 -0.43 -2.59 11.12
CA MET A 63 -0.21 -1.38 10.35
C MET A 63 0.03 -1.72 8.89
N PHE A 64 -0.66 -1.02 8.00
CA PHE A 64 -0.39 -1.05 6.57
C PHE A 64 0.60 0.08 6.27
N LEU A 65 1.77 -0.26 5.75
CA LEU A 65 2.85 0.69 5.50
C LEU A 65 3.08 0.81 4.00
N GLY A 66 2.77 1.99 3.47
CA GLY A 66 3.20 2.36 2.12
C GLY A 66 4.70 2.62 2.11
N LEU A 67 5.44 1.88 1.29
CA LEU A 67 6.86 2.17 1.02
C LEU A 67 6.94 2.93 -0.29
N GLU A 68 7.44 4.17 -0.24
CA GLU A 68 7.66 4.94 -1.46
C GLU A 68 8.79 4.33 -2.26
N ALA A 69 8.55 4.12 -3.57
CA ALA A 69 9.47 3.62 -4.58
C ALA A 69 10.71 2.92 -4.00
N ILE A 70 10.63 1.60 -3.80
CA ILE A 70 11.80 0.81 -3.45
C ILE A 70 12.77 0.88 -4.65
N ASP A 71 13.61 1.89 -4.76
CA ASP A 71 14.50 2.07 -5.91
C ASP A 71 15.53 0.93 -6.04
N GLU A 72 16.13 0.80 -7.21
CA GLU A 72 17.15 -0.23 -7.47
C GLU A 72 18.37 -0.05 -6.55
N GLU A 73 18.72 1.21 -6.25
CA GLU A 73 19.79 1.54 -5.31
C GLU A 73 19.48 1.12 -3.88
N GLY A 74 18.26 1.37 -3.39
CA GLY A 74 17.81 0.96 -2.07
C GLY A 74 17.84 -0.57 -1.89
N LEU A 75 17.45 -1.33 -2.92
CA LEU A 75 17.53 -2.80 -2.90
C LEU A 75 18.97 -3.31 -2.98
N LYS A 76 19.81 -2.73 -3.83
CA LYS A 76 21.24 -3.07 -3.92
C LYS A 76 21.95 -2.80 -2.59
N ARG A 77 21.63 -1.70 -1.91
CA ARG A 77 22.16 -1.35 -0.58
C ARG A 77 21.63 -2.27 0.52
N TYR A 78 20.36 -2.70 0.46
CA TYR A 78 19.79 -3.69 1.38
C TYR A 78 20.56 -5.02 1.35
N ARG A 79 20.85 -5.54 0.15
CA ARG A 79 21.67 -6.77 -0.01
C ARG A 79 23.05 -6.63 0.61
N LYS A 80 23.61 -5.42 0.62
CA LYS A 80 24.88 -5.10 1.27
C LYS A 80 24.75 -4.82 2.77
N ARG A 81 23.55 -4.99 3.36
CA ARG A 81 23.20 -4.67 4.76
C ARG A 81 23.46 -3.21 5.15
N ILE A 82 23.49 -2.31 4.17
CA ILE A 82 23.69 -0.87 4.41
C ILE A 82 22.32 -0.24 4.65
N THR A 83 22.10 0.23 5.88
CA THR A 83 20.81 0.77 6.34
C THR A 83 20.73 2.26 6.01
N LEU A 84 20.29 2.63 4.80
CA LEU A 84 20.22 4.04 4.40
C LEU A 84 18.88 4.51 3.81
N SER A 85 17.93 3.64 3.46
CA SER A 85 16.61 4.12 3.00
C SER A 85 15.66 4.34 4.19
N LYS A 86 14.93 5.46 4.18
CA LYS A 86 13.91 5.78 5.21
C LYS A 86 12.86 4.67 5.35
N ASN A 87 12.56 3.96 4.26
CA ASN A 87 11.68 2.79 4.25
C ASN A 87 12.18 1.67 5.17
N PHE A 88 13.47 1.34 5.16
CA PHE A 88 14.02 0.31 6.03
C PHE A 88 14.08 0.74 7.49
N GLU A 89 14.37 2.01 7.76
CA GLU A 89 14.30 2.55 9.11
C GLU A 89 12.87 2.47 9.65
N ALA A 90 11.86 2.80 8.83
CA ALA A 90 10.46 2.70 9.21
C ALA A 90 10.06 1.26 9.55
N LEU A 91 10.44 0.28 8.72
CA LEU A 91 10.21 -1.15 9.00
C LEU A 91 10.91 -1.58 10.30
N LYS A 92 12.18 -1.19 10.50
CA LYS A 92 12.92 -1.53 11.72
C LYS A 92 12.24 -0.94 12.96
N TYR A 93 11.79 0.31 12.87
CA TYR A 93 11.08 0.95 13.98
C TYR A 93 9.71 0.30 14.24
N ALA A 94 8.94 -0.02 13.21
CA ALA A 94 7.67 -0.74 13.37
C ALA A 94 7.85 -2.10 14.06
N ARG A 95 8.90 -2.86 13.72
CA ARG A 95 9.27 -4.09 14.42
C ARG A 95 9.62 -3.85 15.89
N SER A 96 10.33 -2.76 16.19
CA SER A 96 10.67 -2.40 17.58
C SER A 96 9.43 -2.06 18.43
N LEU A 97 8.33 -1.63 17.79
CA LEU A 97 7.03 -1.42 18.44
C LEU A 97 6.20 -2.71 18.58
N ASP A 98 6.69 -3.86 18.10
CA ASP A 98 5.95 -5.13 18.11
C ASP A 98 4.59 -5.01 17.39
N VAL A 99 4.52 -4.24 16.30
CA VAL A 99 3.31 -4.11 15.47
C VAL A 99 3.44 -5.02 14.25
N ASN A 100 2.38 -5.75 13.91
CA ASN A 100 2.34 -6.52 12.66
C ASN A 100 2.32 -5.55 11.48
N VAL A 101 3.25 -5.67 10.53
CA VAL A 101 3.30 -4.79 9.37
C VAL A 101 2.92 -5.54 8.11
N ALA A 102 1.99 -4.94 7.35
CA ALA A 102 1.73 -5.28 5.96
C ALA A 102 2.29 -4.17 5.06
N VAL A 103 3.14 -4.53 4.11
CA VAL A 103 3.80 -3.60 3.19
C VAL A 103 3.07 -3.55 1.86
N ASN A 104 2.78 -2.35 1.37
CA ASN A 104 2.26 -2.14 0.01
C ASN A 104 3.38 -1.67 -0.93
N ILE A 105 3.59 -2.41 -2.02
CA ILE A 105 4.51 -2.06 -3.12
C ILE A 105 3.71 -1.80 -4.38
N ILE A 106 4.06 -0.73 -5.10
CA ILE A 106 3.50 -0.41 -6.41
C ILE A 106 4.51 -0.82 -7.49
N ALA A 107 4.13 -1.80 -8.32
CA ALA A 107 4.86 -2.22 -9.51
C ALA A 107 4.64 -1.21 -10.63
N ASP A 108 5.71 -0.65 -11.19
CA ASP A 108 5.59 0.18 -12.37
C ASP A 108 5.57 -0.69 -13.64
N PRO A 109 4.67 -0.43 -14.61
CA PRO A 109 4.64 -1.12 -15.91
C PRO A 109 6.00 -1.15 -16.65
N SER A 110 6.90 -0.20 -16.37
CA SER A 110 8.26 -0.18 -16.91
C SER A 110 9.22 -1.22 -16.31
N TRP A 111 8.81 -1.98 -15.29
CA TRP A 111 9.66 -3.01 -14.70
C TRP A 111 10.00 -4.11 -15.70
N ASP A 112 11.26 -4.53 -15.70
CA ASP A 112 11.73 -5.71 -16.40
C ASP A 112 11.87 -6.92 -15.47
N ARG A 113 12.31 -8.05 -16.03
CA ARG A 113 12.48 -9.31 -15.32
C ARG A 113 13.48 -9.21 -14.15
N GLU A 114 14.57 -8.46 -14.33
CA GLU A 114 15.56 -8.26 -13.27
C GLU A 114 14.93 -7.50 -12.11
N ARG A 115 14.20 -6.43 -12.42
CA ARG A 115 13.51 -5.64 -11.42
C ARG A 115 12.48 -6.47 -10.63
N PHE A 116 11.66 -7.27 -11.30
CA PHE A 116 10.75 -8.21 -10.63
C PHE A 116 11.49 -9.22 -9.74
N LYS A 117 12.63 -9.75 -10.21
CA LYS A 117 13.46 -10.65 -9.42
C LYS A 117 13.99 -10.00 -8.15
N VAL A 118 14.55 -8.78 -8.23
CA VAL A 118 15.10 -8.09 -7.05
C VAL A 118 14.01 -7.85 -6.00
N VAL A 119 12.82 -7.40 -6.43
CA VAL A 119 11.68 -7.19 -5.53
C VAL A 119 11.22 -8.50 -4.89
N ARG A 120 11.16 -9.59 -5.66
CA ARG A 120 10.80 -10.93 -5.16
C ARG A 120 11.80 -11.46 -4.13
N ASP A 121 13.09 -11.32 -4.40
CA ASP A 121 14.15 -11.76 -3.49
C ASP A 121 14.06 -10.97 -2.17
N TRP A 122 13.87 -9.65 -2.23
CA TRP A 122 13.67 -8.82 -1.05
C TRP A 122 12.42 -9.22 -0.25
N CYS A 123 11.32 -9.43 -0.97
CA CYS A 123 10.06 -9.92 -0.43
C CYS A 123 10.22 -11.25 0.31
N LEU A 124 11.15 -12.11 -0.12
CA LEU A 124 11.47 -13.37 0.55
C LEU A 124 12.32 -13.18 1.82
N GLU A 125 13.09 -12.10 1.91
CA GLU A 125 13.97 -11.81 3.06
C GLU A 125 13.25 -11.09 4.22
N VAL A 126 12.20 -10.31 3.94
CA VAL A 126 11.52 -9.49 4.97
C VAL A 126 10.40 -10.23 5.69
N PRO A 127 10.32 -10.27 7.03
CA PRO A 127 9.27 -11.04 7.74
C PRO A 127 7.84 -10.55 7.49
N GLU A 128 7.66 -9.33 6.98
CA GLU A 128 6.36 -8.71 6.74
C GLU A 128 5.55 -9.37 5.61
N VAL A 129 4.23 -9.25 5.73
CA VAL A 129 3.32 -9.57 4.63
C VAL A 129 3.45 -8.46 3.59
N VAL A 130 3.79 -8.80 2.35
CA VAL A 130 3.90 -7.83 1.25
C VAL A 130 2.73 -8.02 0.28
N ASN A 131 2.12 -6.91 -0.11
CA ASN A 131 1.13 -6.81 -1.16
C ASN A 131 1.71 -6.01 -2.33
N ILE A 132 1.45 -6.44 -3.56
CA ILE A 132 1.94 -5.80 -4.78
C ILE A 132 0.73 -5.39 -5.62
N SER A 133 0.65 -4.11 -5.94
CA SER A 133 -0.29 -3.49 -6.87
C SER A 133 0.43 -2.94 -8.10
N ILE A 134 -0.30 -2.49 -9.12
CA ILE A 134 0.26 -1.87 -10.33
C ILE A 134 0.01 -0.36 -10.30
N ASN A 135 1.02 0.43 -10.69
CA ASN A 135 0.91 1.87 -10.89
C ASN A 135 -0.21 2.18 -11.89
N THR A 136 -1.28 2.80 -11.38
CA THR A 136 -2.50 3.10 -12.12
C THR A 136 -2.77 4.59 -12.01
N PRO A 137 -2.61 5.38 -13.10
CA PRO A 137 -2.91 6.80 -13.07
C PRO A 137 -4.43 6.99 -13.05
N TYR A 138 -4.93 7.72 -12.06
CA TYR A 138 -6.37 7.95 -11.85
C TYR A 138 -6.77 9.36 -12.24
N PRO A 139 -7.88 9.57 -12.98
CA PRO A 139 -8.38 10.91 -13.27
C PRO A 139 -8.44 11.80 -12.02
N GLY A 140 -7.77 12.94 -12.07
CA GLY A 140 -7.69 13.91 -10.96
C GLY A 140 -6.45 13.77 -10.06
N THR A 141 -5.63 12.73 -10.22
CA THR A 141 -4.34 12.64 -9.50
C THR A 141 -3.23 13.38 -10.25
N GLU A 142 -2.16 13.74 -9.55
CA GLU A 142 -0.99 14.35 -10.17
C GLU A 142 -0.40 13.46 -11.28
N THR A 143 -0.27 12.16 -11.03
CA THR A 143 0.20 11.17 -12.01
C THR A 143 -0.64 11.16 -13.29
N TRP A 144 -1.94 11.46 -13.22
CA TRP A 144 -2.79 11.57 -14.41
C TRP A 144 -2.40 12.71 -15.35
N HIS A 145 -1.75 13.74 -14.82
CA HIS A 145 -1.27 14.89 -15.58
C HIS A 145 0.22 14.79 -15.93
N THR A 146 1.03 14.16 -15.07
CA THR A 146 2.48 14.07 -15.25
C THR A 146 2.92 12.80 -15.99
N GLU A 147 2.09 11.74 -16.00
CA GLU A 147 2.39 10.53 -16.76
C GLU A 147 2.45 10.83 -18.25
N SER A 148 3.64 10.65 -18.84
CA SER A 148 3.91 10.91 -20.25
C SER A 148 3.51 9.74 -21.15
N ARG A 149 3.44 8.53 -20.60
CA ARG A 149 3.05 7.33 -21.34
C ARG A 149 1.55 7.38 -21.65
N ARG A 150 1.21 7.10 -22.91
CA ARG A 150 -0.20 7.01 -23.34
C ARG A 150 -0.84 5.76 -22.75
N LEU A 151 -2.07 5.87 -22.27
CA LEU A 151 -2.84 4.71 -21.81
C LEU A 151 -2.98 3.67 -22.93
N THR A 152 -2.84 2.39 -22.57
CA THR A 152 -3.06 1.26 -23.49
C THR A 152 -4.53 0.86 -23.57
N THR A 153 -5.34 1.26 -22.60
CA THR A 153 -6.77 0.98 -22.51
C THR A 153 -7.49 2.12 -21.81
N ARG A 154 -8.76 2.32 -22.17
CA ARG A 154 -9.68 3.25 -21.49
C ARG A 154 -10.76 2.52 -20.71
N ASP A 155 -10.71 1.20 -20.67
CA ASP A 155 -11.71 0.40 -19.97
C ASP A 155 -11.63 0.66 -18.46
N TYR A 156 -12.66 1.32 -17.92
CA TYR A 156 -12.75 1.67 -16.51
C TYR A 156 -12.59 0.46 -15.58
N ARG A 157 -12.98 -0.74 -16.02
CA ARG A 157 -12.85 -1.98 -15.23
C ARG A 157 -11.41 -2.33 -14.88
N LEU A 158 -10.45 -1.90 -15.70
CA LEU A 158 -9.03 -2.22 -15.55
C LEU A 158 -8.29 -1.20 -14.68
N PHE A 159 -8.96 -0.14 -14.22
CA PHE A 159 -8.38 0.85 -13.29
C PHE A 159 -8.52 0.38 -11.83
N ASP A 160 -8.08 -0.84 -11.57
CA ASP A 160 -8.35 -1.60 -10.34
C ASP A 160 -7.09 -1.93 -9.53
N ILE A 161 -5.98 -1.23 -9.78
CA ILE A 161 -4.64 -1.46 -9.23
C ILE A 161 -4.06 -2.86 -9.46
N GLN A 162 -4.71 -3.70 -10.29
CA GLN A 162 -4.27 -5.07 -10.61
C GLN A 162 -4.05 -5.28 -12.12
N HIS A 163 -4.50 -4.35 -12.96
CA HIS A 163 -4.25 -4.36 -14.40
C HIS A 163 -3.32 -3.24 -14.86
N ALA A 164 -2.45 -3.55 -15.83
CA ALA A 164 -1.60 -2.56 -16.46
C ALA A 164 -2.42 -1.77 -17.49
N VAL A 165 -2.64 -0.48 -17.20
CA VAL A 165 -3.32 0.47 -18.10
C VAL A 165 -2.34 1.39 -18.85
N LEU A 166 -1.05 1.23 -18.55
CA LEU A 166 0.08 1.89 -19.22
C LEU A 166 0.90 0.86 -20.00
N PRO A 167 1.69 1.30 -21.00
CA PRO A 167 2.56 0.42 -21.76
C PRO A 167 3.58 -0.22 -20.83
N THR A 168 3.66 -1.55 -20.90
CA THR A 168 4.62 -2.34 -20.15
C THR A 168 5.95 -2.44 -20.91
N LYS A 169 7.08 -2.46 -20.18
CA LYS A 169 8.41 -2.69 -20.80
C LYS A 169 8.53 -4.12 -21.33
N LEU A 170 8.00 -5.08 -20.58
CA LEU A 170 7.84 -6.46 -21.04
C LEU A 170 6.58 -6.60 -21.89
N PRO A 171 6.49 -7.59 -22.80
CA PRO A 171 5.22 -7.97 -23.39
C PRO A 171 4.17 -8.22 -22.29
N LEU A 172 2.95 -7.70 -22.46
CA LEU A 172 1.90 -7.73 -21.43
C LEU A 172 1.69 -9.13 -20.79
N PRO A 173 1.67 -10.25 -21.55
CA PRO A 173 1.60 -11.60 -20.95
C PRO A 173 2.79 -11.94 -20.05
N GLU A 174 4.00 -11.51 -20.39
CA GLU A 174 5.20 -11.73 -19.59
C GLU A 174 5.19 -10.88 -18.33
N PHE A 175 4.76 -9.61 -18.43
CA PHE A 175 4.59 -8.73 -17.28
C PHE A 175 3.66 -9.36 -16.24
N TYR A 176 2.48 -9.84 -16.67
CA TYR A 176 1.54 -10.50 -15.77
C TYR A 176 2.08 -11.82 -15.21
N LYS A 177 2.83 -12.59 -16.00
CA LYS A 177 3.48 -13.80 -15.51
C LYS A 177 4.46 -13.50 -14.37
N GLU A 178 5.31 -12.48 -14.50
CA GLU A 178 6.25 -12.09 -13.46
C GLU A 178 5.53 -11.53 -12.22
N LEU A 179 4.48 -10.71 -12.41
CA LEU A 179 3.68 -10.16 -11.32
C LEU A 179 2.99 -11.26 -10.49
N VAL A 180 2.29 -12.17 -11.18
CA VAL A 180 1.61 -13.30 -10.53
C VAL A 180 2.61 -14.22 -9.84
N GLU A 181 3.79 -14.44 -10.42
CA GLU A 181 4.82 -15.25 -9.77
C GLU A 181 5.31 -14.60 -8.47
N CYS A 182 5.52 -13.28 -8.46
CA CYS A 182 5.82 -12.55 -7.22
C CYS A 182 4.72 -12.70 -6.17
N GLN A 183 3.45 -12.52 -6.55
CA GLN A 183 2.29 -12.68 -5.65
C GLN A 183 2.17 -14.12 -5.11
N ARG A 184 2.43 -15.13 -5.95
CA ARG A 184 2.40 -16.54 -5.58
C ARG A 184 3.49 -16.90 -4.57
N VAL A 185 4.72 -16.43 -4.81
CA VAL A 185 5.85 -16.63 -3.91
C VAL A 185 5.59 -15.99 -2.55
N LEU A 186 5.06 -14.76 -2.55
CA LEU A 186 4.66 -14.04 -1.34
C LEU A 186 3.59 -14.77 -0.55
N ALA A 187 2.56 -15.26 -1.22
CA ALA A 187 1.50 -16.00 -0.55
C ALA A 187 2.01 -17.31 0.07
N ARG A 188 2.85 -18.08 -0.64
CA ARG A 188 3.46 -19.30 -0.10
C ARG A 188 4.29 -19.02 1.15
N LYS A 189 5.06 -17.93 1.13
CA LYS A 189 5.84 -17.48 2.28
C LYS A 189 4.95 -17.20 3.50
N ASN A 190 3.91 -16.39 3.29
CA ASN A 190 3.01 -15.96 4.37
C ASN A 190 2.07 -17.08 4.84
N LEU A 191 1.88 -18.12 4.03
CA LEU A 191 1.18 -19.36 4.36
C LEU A 191 2.10 -20.42 4.99
N GLY A 192 3.33 -20.08 5.39
CA GLY A 192 4.29 -21.02 5.98
C GLY A 192 3.74 -21.76 7.23
N TRP A 193 4.40 -22.87 7.59
CA TRP A 193 3.99 -23.82 8.65
C TRP A 193 3.62 -23.18 10.01
N ALA A 194 4.22 -22.04 10.37
CA ALA A 194 3.89 -21.29 11.58
C ALA A 194 2.53 -20.55 11.48
N ALA A 195 2.27 -19.92 10.33
CA ALA A 195 0.97 -19.31 10.03
C ALA A 195 -0.11 -20.39 9.88
N LEU A 196 0.20 -21.54 9.27
CA LEU A 196 -0.67 -22.72 9.22
C LEU A 196 -1.01 -23.27 10.61
N ARG A 197 -0.06 -23.30 11.57
CA ARG A 197 -0.33 -23.72 12.96
C ARG A 197 -1.24 -22.73 13.72
N GLN A 198 -1.00 -21.42 13.60
CA GLN A 198 -1.89 -20.40 14.19
C GLN A 198 -3.25 -20.37 13.49
N CYS A 199 -3.26 -20.45 12.17
CA CYS A 199 -4.47 -20.53 11.36
C CYS A 199 -5.22 -21.84 11.59
N ALA A 200 -4.58 -22.95 11.96
CA ALA A 200 -5.27 -24.19 12.31
C ALA A 200 -6.11 -24.02 13.58
N GLY A 201 -5.57 -23.38 14.62
CA GLY A 201 -6.35 -23.07 15.83
C GLY A 201 -7.52 -22.12 15.56
N VAL A 202 -7.30 -21.09 14.73
CA VAL A 202 -8.35 -20.14 14.33
C VAL A 202 -9.36 -20.77 13.37
N ALA A 203 -8.92 -21.63 12.45
CA ALA A 203 -9.75 -22.32 11.46
C ALA A 203 -10.59 -23.40 12.12
N ILE A 204 -10.06 -24.16 13.09
CA ILE A 204 -10.83 -25.10 13.92
C ILE A 204 -11.89 -24.32 14.69
N ARG A 205 -11.53 -23.21 15.33
CA ARG A 205 -12.50 -22.37 16.06
C ARG A 205 -13.57 -21.76 15.15
N LYS A 206 -13.19 -21.30 13.94
CA LYS A 206 -14.12 -20.75 12.95
C LYS A 206 -14.99 -21.82 12.29
N LEU A 207 -14.45 -23.03 12.05
CA LEU A 207 -15.21 -24.21 11.62
C LEU A 207 -16.24 -24.63 12.66
N LEU A 208 -15.84 -24.67 13.94
CA LEU A 208 -16.75 -24.93 15.07
C LEU A 208 -17.84 -23.84 15.19
N CYS A 209 -17.57 -22.62 14.73
CA CYS A 209 -18.55 -21.54 14.60
C CYS A 209 -19.23 -21.45 13.21
N GLY A 210 -19.10 -22.48 12.34
CA GLY A 210 -19.79 -22.55 11.04
C GLY A 210 -19.22 -21.66 9.91
N GLN A 211 -18.09 -20.99 10.11
CA GLN A 211 -17.48 -20.09 9.11
C GLN A 211 -16.46 -20.83 8.22
N THR A 212 -16.95 -21.46 7.13
CA THR A 212 -16.13 -22.21 6.15
C THR A 212 -15.39 -21.34 5.13
N ASN A 213 -15.70 -20.04 5.07
CA ASN A 213 -15.14 -19.09 4.09
C ASN A 213 -13.61 -19.00 4.14
N PHE A 214 -13.00 -19.18 5.32
CA PHE A 214 -11.56 -19.10 5.50
C PHE A 214 -10.82 -20.24 4.79
N ILE A 215 -11.33 -21.48 4.88
CA ILE A 215 -10.76 -22.64 4.18
C ILE A 215 -10.99 -22.50 2.68
N ARG A 216 -12.18 -22.06 2.26
CA ARG A 216 -12.48 -21.84 0.85
C ARG A 216 -11.59 -20.74 0.23
N MET A 217 -11.22 -19.71 0.99
CA MET A 217 -10.28 -18.67 0.57
C MET A 217 -8.86 -19.22 0.35
N LEU A 218 -8.35 -20.05 1.28
CA LEU A 218 -7.04 -20.70 1.14
C LEU A 218 -6.96 -21.59 -0.11
N TRP A 219 -8.04 -22.31 -0.43
CA TRP A 219 -8.12 -23.16 -1.63
C TRP A 219 -8.34 -22.37 -2.93
N LYS A 220 -8.98 -21.21 -2.88
CA LYS A 220 -9.20 -20.36 -4.07
C LYS A 220 -7.97 -19.58 -4.51
N PHE A 221 -6.94 -19.47 -3.67
CA PHE A 221 -5.76 -18.67 -3.98
C PHE A 221 -5.11 -19.05 -5.32
N ASN A 222 -4.83 -20.34 -5.56
CA ASN A 222 -4.25 -20.79 -6.84
C ASN A 222 -5.18 -20.62 -8.06
N ASN A 223 -6.49 -20.50 -7.85
CA ASN A 223 -7.46 -20.33 -8.93
C ASN A 223 -7.68 -18.86 -9.32
N VAL A 224 -7.35 -17.91 -8.44
CA VAL A 224 -7.58 -16.46 -8.66
C VAL A 224 -6.35 -15.78 -9.28
N TYR A 225 -5.13 -16.17 -8.90
CA TYR A 225 -3.91 -15.56 -9.41
C TYR A 225 -3.42 -16.25 -10.69
N ARG A 226 -4.06 -15.93 -11.82
CA ARG A 226 -3.74 -16.48 -13.14
C ARG A 226 -3.52 -15.37 -14.16
N PRO A 227 -2.38 -15.31 -14.86
CA PRO A 227 -2.14 -14.31 -15.91
C PRO A 227 -3.20 -14.36 -17.01
N GLU A 228 -3.72 -15.56 -17.31
CA GLU A 228 -4.75 -15.73 -18.34
C GLU A 228 -6.06 -14.99 -18.02
N LEU A 229 -6.42 -14.86 -16.74
CA LEU A 229 -7.63 -14.15 -16.34
C LEU A 229 -7.47 -12.64 -16.55
N GLN A 230 -6.32 -12.09 -16.13
CA GLN A 230 -6.00 -10.67 -16.36
C GLN A 230 -5.96 -10.35 -17.86
N LEU A 231 -5.34 -11.22 -18.66
CA LEU A 231 -5.31 -11.08 -20.12
C LEU A 231 -6.70 -11.23 -20.76
N ALA A 232 -7.57 -12.08 -20.21
CA ALA A 232 -8.94 -12.22 -20.69
C ALA A 232 -9.76 -10.96 -20.43
N ASP A 233 -9.55 -10.29 -19.30
CA ASP A 233 -10.24 -9.04 -18.98
C ASP A 233 -9.88 -7.91 -19.96
N HIS A 234 -8.62 -7.82 -20.41
CA HIS A 234 -8.20 -6.91 -21.50
C HIS A 234 -8.93 -7.15 -22.83
N ARG A 235 -9.39 -8.38 -23.09
CA ARG A 235 -10.06 -8.74 -24.36
C ARG A 235 -11.56 -8.52 -24.31
N ARG A 236 -12.13 -8.24 -23.14
CA ARG A 236 -13.57 -8.05 -22.99
C ARG A 236 -14.00 -6.74 -23.64
N ARG A 237 -15.17 -6.74 -24.28
CA ARG A 237 -15.79 -5.52 -24.82
C ARG A 237 -15.87 -4.43 -23.75
N VAL A 238 -15.41 -3.23 -24.09
CA VAL A 238 -15.46 -2.07 -23.22
C VAL A 238 -16.88 -1.52 -23.19
N LYS A 239 -17.44 -1.36 -21.99
CA LYS A 239 -18.78 -0.78 -21.78
C LYS A 239 -18.70 0.68 -21.34
N TYR A 240 -17.71 1.00 -20.50
CA TYR A 240 -17.50 2.34 -19.95
C TYR A 240 -16.05 2.72 -20.15
N GLU A 241 -15.85 3.77 -20.94
CA GLU A 241 -14.53 4.35 -21.16
C GLU A 241 -14.29 5.50 -20.19
N ILE A 242 -13.09 5.57 -19.64
CA ILE A 242 -12.65 6.76 -18.91
C ILE A 242 -12.30 7.89 -19.87
N SER A 243 -12.32 9.11 -19.34
CA SER A 243 -11.80 10.28 -20.07
C SER A 243 -10.32 10.10 -20.39
N LEU A 244 -9.87 10.66 -21.51
CA LEU A 244 -8.44 10.69 -21.82
C LEU A 244 -7.71 11.63 -20.87
N PRO A 245 -6.45 11.32 -20.50
CA PRO A 245 -5.63 12.27 -19.79
C PRO A 245 -5.39 13.50 -20.68
N PRO A 246 -5.31 14.70 -20.10
CA PRO A 246 -4.86 15.88 -20.84
C PRO A 246 -3.42 15.66 -21.34
N PRO A 247 -2.92 16.49 -22.28
CA PRO A 247 -1.52 16.44 -22.67
C PRO A 247 -0.61 16.46 -21.45
N SER A 248 0.36 15.54 -21.40
CA SER A 248 1.28 15.44 -20.26
C SER A 248 2.03 16.75 -20.06
N VAL A 249 2.09 17.18 -18.81
CA VAL A 249 2.84 18.36 -18.37
C VAL A 249 3.92 17.93 -17.39
N ALA A 250 5.10 18.54 -17.46
CA ALA A 250 6.22 18.23 -16.57
C ALA A 250 5.87 18.46 -15.08
N THR A 251 4.94 19.36 -14.79
CA THR A 251 4.45 19.63 -13.44
C THR A 251 2.96 19.91 -13.50
N ALA A 252 2.17 19.22 -12.66
CA ALA A 252 0.75 19.48 -12.57
C ALA A 252 0.50 20.80 -11.82
N GLN A 253 -0.29 21.71 -12.40
CA GLN A 253 -0.69 22.93 -11.71
C GLN A 253 -1.59 22.58 -10.52
N HIS A 254 -1.09 22.74 -9.29
CA HIS A 254 -1.78 22.29 -8.07
C HIS A 254 -3.23 22.79 -7.94
N ARG A 255 -3.53 24.03 -8.34
CA ARG A 255 -4.91 24.56 -8.31
C ARG A 255 -5.90 23.78 -9.18
N ARG A 256 -5.42 23.08 -10.21
CA ARG A 256 -6.25 22.29 -11.12
C ARG A 256 -6.50 20.85 -10.65
N LEU A 257 -5.76 20.38 -9.63
CA LEU A 257 -5.94 19.05 -9.05
C LEU A 257 -7.09 19.00 -8.03
N TYR A 258 -7.50 20.13 -7.48
CA TYR A 258 -8.53 20.20 -6.45
C TYR A 258 -9.81 20.82 -7.00
N ILE A 259 -10.95 20.18 -6.70
CA ILE A 259 -12.27 20.74 -6.99
C ILE A 259 -12.55 21.96 -6.10
N HIS A 260 -12.05 21.94 -4.87
CA HIS A 260 -12.20 23.03 -3.92
C HIS A 260 -10.94 23.90 -3.88
N GLU A 261 -11.14 25.21 -4.02
CA GLU A 261 -10.06 26.17 -3.82
C GLU A 261 -9.56 26.11 -2.37
N ASN A 262 -8.24 26.08 -2.23
CA ASN A 262 -7.61 26.17 -0.93
C ASN A 262 -7.87 27.58 -0.35
N ARG A 263 -8.76 27.69 0.65
CA ARG A 263 -9.10 28.95 1.35
C ARG A 263 -7.93 29.56 2.16
N GLY A 264 -6.71 29.07 1.97
CA GLY A 264 -5.52 29.52 2.69
C GLY A 264 -5.56 29.15 4.17
N ARG A 265 -4.86 29.93 4.99
CA ARG A 265 -4.76 29.73 6.46
C ARG A 265 -6.10 29.86 7.19
N ASN A 266 -7.13 30.43 6.56
CA ASN A 266 -8.44 30.66 7.16
C ASN A 266 -9.29 29.38 7.06
N GLY A 267 -9.07 28.45 8.01
CA GLY A 267 -9.93 27.28 8.21
C GLY A 267 -9.18 25.95 8.38
N ARG A 268 -7.85 25.94 8.27
CA ARG A 268 -7.02 24.74 8.48
C ARG A 268 -6.43 24.74 9.88
N GLN A 269 -6.84 23.79 10.72
CA GLN A 269 -6.03 23.33 11.86
C GLN A 269 -4.94 22.38 11.34
N ILE A 270 -4.09 22.85 10.42
CA ILE A 270 -2.91 22.10 9.97
C ILE A 270 -1.70 22.88 10.46
N ASP A 271 -0.87 22.26 11.29
CA ASP A 271 0.34 22.90 11.77
C ASP A 271 1.36 23.09 10.62
N HIS A 272 2.17 24.15 10.72
CA HIS A 272 3.13 24.53 9.69
C HIS A 272 4.08 23.39 9.30
N ARG A 273 4.54 22.61 10.28
CA ARG A 273 5.48 21.51 10.04
C ARG A 273 4.83 20.38 9.25
N THR A 274 3.54 20.13 9.46
CA THR A 274 2.78 19.15 8.67
C THR A 274 2.58 19.63 7.24
N GLU A 275 2.31 20.91 7.03
CA GLU A 275 2.17 21.48 5.69
C GLU A 275 3.49 21.43 4.90
N GLU A 276 4.61 21.83 5.52
CA GLU A 276 5.95 21.70 4.91
C GLU A 276 6.29 20.27 4.55
N PHE A 277 6.00 19.33 5.47
CA PHE A 277 6.23 17.91 5.24
C PHE A 277 5.42 17.37 4.06
N VAL A 278 4.11 17.64 4.03
CA VAL A 278 3.23 17.22 2.92
C VAL A 278 3.71 17.81 1.59
N ASN A 279 4.13 19.07 1.58
CA ASN A 279 4.63 19.71 0.38
C ASN A 279 5.97 19.11 -0.09
N ALA A 280 6.87 18.77 0.83
CA ALA A 280 8.16 18.18 0.53
C ALA A 280 8.08 16.74 0.02
N THR A 281 7.04 15.99 0.43
CA THR A 281 6.88 14.56 0.12
C THR A 281 5.85 14.25 -0.96
N ARG A 282 5.30 15.27 -1.63
CA ARG A 282 4.50 15.08 -2.84
C ARG A 282 5.35 14.46 -3.94
N MET A 283 4.76 13.52 -4.67
CA MET A 283 5.41 12.84 -5.79
C MET A 283 5.74 13.86 -6.90
N GLY A 284 6.99 14.33 -6.94
CA GLY A 284 7.42 15.32 -7.94
C GLY A 284 8.64 16.17 -7.59
N THR A 285 9.21 16.06 -6.38
CA THR A 285 10.43 16.80 -5.97
C THR A 285 11.71 15.96 -5.97
N ALA A 286 11.67 14.75 -6.53
CA ALA A 286 12.90 14.05 -6.90
C ALA A 286 13.41 14.63 -8.23
N SER A 287 14.25 15.67 -8.11
CA SER A 287 15.13 16.12 -9.19
C SER A 287 16.09 15.02 -9.63
#